data_AF-A0A6N8EZ13-F1
#
_entry.id   AF-A0A6N8EZ13-F1
#
_cell.length_a   1.000
_cell.length_b   1.000
_cell.length_c   1.000
_cell.angle_alpha   90.00
_cell.angle_beta   90.00
_cell.angle_gamma   90.00
#
_symmetry.space_group_name_H-M   'P 1'
#
loop_
_entity.id
_entity.type
_entity.pdbx_description
1 polymer ?
#
loop_
_entity_poly.entity_id
_entity_poly.type
_entity_poly.pdbx_seq_one_letter_code
_entity_poly.pdbx_strand_id
1 'polypeptide(L)'
;MKFTTRFPIETRWEIHADPFAVTVPRFILQPIIENAYKHGFSRSGGMISVKAQSAGSSLKITVEDNGQGMTPETLEALKKRLNFQKRELIEQMALGEEIPSAGIGLFNVYSRLKLLYGDRFDMDIQSERGRGTSVELLLPVEKT
;
A
#
# COMPACT_ATOMS: atom_id res chain seq x y z
N MET A 1 18.61 -1.82 -0.16
CA MET A 1 18.15 -2.54 1.04
C MET A 1 18.06 -4.02 0.68
N LYS A 2 18.76 -4.92 1.38
CA LYS A 2 18.69 -6.38 1.14
C LYS A 2 17.59 -6.94 2.04
N PHE A 3 16.53 -7.51 1.44
CA PHE A 3 15.59 -8.33 2.20
C PHE A 3 16.21 -9.72 2.33
N THR A 4 16.59 -10.10 3.55
CA THR A 4 16.93 -11.49 3.83
C THR A 4 15.62 -12.25 3.99
N THR A 5 15.12 -12.81 2.90
CA THR A 5 13.92 -13.65 2.92
C THR A 5 14.29 -15.00 3.53
N ARG A 6 13.72 -15.32 4.70
CA ARG A 6 13.90 -16.65 5.33
C ARG A 6 13.19 -17.77 4.58
N PHE A 7 12.22 -17.42 3.73
CA PHE A 7 11.37 -18.35 3.00
C PHE A 7 11.23 -17.90 1.53
N PRO A 8 10.98 -18.84 0.59
CA PRO A 8 10.81 -18.50 -0.82
C PRO A 8 9.56 -17.65 -1.03
N ILE A 9 9.67 -16.63 -1.89
CA ILE A 9 8.55 -15.76 -2.27
C ILE A 9 8.44 -15.73 -3.79
N GLU A 10 7.26 -16.09 -4.28
CA GLU A 10 6.92 -15.99 -5.70
C GLU A 10 6.47 -14.56 -6.00
N THR A 11 6.87 -14.03 -7.17
CA THR A 11 6.39 -12.73 -7.63
C THR A 11 5.72 -12.87 -8.99
N ARG A 12 4.50 -12.37 -9.11
CA ARG A 12 3.75 -12.28 -10.36
C ARG A 12 3.59 -10.83 -10.79
N TRP A 13 3.75 -10.56 -12.08
CA TRP A 13 3.65 -9.23 -12.67
C TRP A 13 2.69 -9.27 -13.86
N GLU A 14 1.60 -8.50 -13.78
CA GLU A 14 0.59 -8.36 -14.85
C GLU A 14 0.50 -6.89 -15.26
N ILE A 15 1.31 -6.49 -16.25
CA ILE A 15 1.40 -5.10 -16.69
C ILE A 15 0.70 -4.93 -18.03
N HIS A 16 -0.50 -4.35 -17.97
CA HIS A 16 -1.34 -3.98 -19.11
C HIS A 16 -1.49 -2.46 -19.20
N ALA A 17 -0.39 -1.75 -18.97
CA ALA A 17 -0.27 -0.31 -19.15
C ALA A 17 1.00 -0.04 -19.94
N ASP A 18 0.95 0.94 -20.84
CA ASP A 18 2.16 1.39 -21.54
C ASP A 18 3.04 2.17 -20.55
N PRO A 19 4.26 1.67 -20.23
CA PRO A 19 5.13 2.32 -19.26
C PRO A 19 5.63 3.69 -19.72
N PHE A 20 5.54 4.02 -21.01
CA PHE A 20 5.89 5.34 -21.54
C PHE A 20 4.72 6.33 -21.50
N ALA A 21 3.49 5.85 -21.30
CA ALA A 21 2.30 6.70 -21.31
C ALA A 21 1.90 7.22 -19.92
N VAL A 22 2.53 6.73 -18.85
CA VAL A 22 2.13 7.07 -17.48
C VAL A 22 3.34 7.40 -16.61
N THR A 23 3.27 8.55 -15.93
CA THR A 23 4.22 8.92 -14.87
C THR A 23 3.62 8.65 -13.51
N VAL A 24 4.37 7.94 -12.65
CA VAL A 24 4.00 7.71 -11.25
C VAL A 24 5.12 8.19 -10.31
N PRO A 25 4.80 8.59 -9.06
CA PRO A 25 5.83 9.02 -8.13
C PRO A 25 6.76 7.85 -7.78
N ARG A 26 8.08 8.09 -7.78
CA ARG A 26 9.05 7.08 -7.35
C ARG A 26 8.74 6.62 -5.92
N PHE A 27 8.96 5.34 -5.63
CA PHE A 27 8.81 4.75 -4.29
C PHE A 27 7.38 4.66 -3.73
N ILE A 28 6.35 4.56 -4.59
CA ILE A 28 4.98 4.26 -4.13
C ILE A 28 4.76 2.75 -3.90
N LEU A 29 5.34 1.89 -4.74
CA LEU A 29 5.13 0.43 -4.65
C LEU A 29 6.04 -0.22 -3.62
N GLN A 30 7.26 0.30 -3.45
CA GLN A 30 8.23 -0.30 -2.54
C GLN A 30 7.70 -0.42 -1.10
N PRO A 31 7.11 0.62 -0.47
CA PRO A 31 6.57 0.48 0.89
C PRO A 31 5.41 -0.52 1.01
N ILE A 32 4.61 -0.66 -0.05
CA ILE A 32 3.48 -1.61 -0.10
C ILE A 32 4.02 -3.05 -0.16
N ILE A 33 4.98 -3.29 -1.07
CA ILE A 33 5.66 -4.57 -1.22
C ILE A 33 6.42 -4.92 0.07
N GLU A 34 7.09 -3.95 0.69
CA GLU A 34 7.78 -4.12 1.97
C GLU A 34 6.85 -4.58 3.09
N ASN A 35 5.61 -4.12 3.11
CA ASN A 35 4.64 -4.56 4.11
C ASN A 35 4.30 -6.05 3.94
N ALA A 36 4.18 -6.54 2.71
CA ALA A 36 4.00 -7.98 2.45
C ALA A 36 5.19 -8.80 2.98
N TYR A 37 6.43 -8.35 2.73
CA TYR A 37 7.63 -9.02 3.26
C TYR A 37 7.70 -8.99 4.79
N LYS A 38 7.43 -7.84 5.42
CA LYS A 38 7.59 -7.65 6.88
C LYS A 38 6.48 -8.32 7.68
N HIS A 39 5.25 -8.24 7.20
CA HIS A 39 4.06 -8.64 7.96
C HIS A 39 3.39 -9.88 7.37
N GLY A 40 3.34 -10.02 6.04
CA GLY A 40 2.67 -11.12 5.37
C GLY A 40 3.39 -12.47 5.50
N PHE A 41 4.72 -12.48 5.39
CA PHE A 41 5.53 -13.71 5.23
C PHE A 41 6.49 -13.99 6.39
N SER A 42 6.14 -13.56 7.60
CA SER A 42 6.99 -13.71 8.79
C SER A 42 7.27 -15.17 9.17
N ARG A 43 6.38 -16.10 8.79
CA ARG A 43 6.38 -17.51 9.22
C ARG A 43 6.37 -18.55 8.10
N SER A 44 6.16 -18.14 6.85
CA SER A 44 6.11 -19.04 5.68
C SER A 44 6.48 -18.27 4.41
N GLY A 45 6.73 -19.01 3.33
CA GLY A 45 6.78 -18.42 1.99
C GLY A 45 5.42 -17.89 1.56
N GLY A 46 5.38 -17.27 0.39
CA GLY A 46 4.13 -16.75 -0.16
C GLY A 46 4.31 -16.17 -1.55
N MET A 47 3.29 -15.44 -2.00
CA MET A 47 3.22 -14.85 -3.32
C MET A 47 2.87 -13.37 -3.19
N ILE A 48 3.58 -12.54 -3.94
CA ILE A 48 3.20 -11.15 -4.19
C ILE A 48 2.79 -11.04 -5.67
N SER A 49 1.62 -10.49 -5.94
CA SER A 49 1.15 -10.15 -7.28
C SER A 49 1.11 -8.63 -7.44
N VAL A 50 1.68 -8.13 -8.53
CA VAL A 50 1.59 -6.72 -8.92
C VAL A 50 0.91 -6.64 -10.28
N LYS A 51 -0.21 -5.92 -10.32
CA LYS A 51 -1.00 -5.70 -11.53
C LYS A 51 -1.10 -4.21 -11.80
N ALA A 52 -0.87 -3.80 -13.04
CA ALA A 52 -1.02 -2.41 -13.47
C ALA A 52 -1.83 -2.36 -14.77
N GLN A 53 -2.90 -1.59 -14.79
CA GLN A 53 -3.82 -1.50 -15.92
C GLN A 53 -4.25 -0.06 -16.16
N SER A 54 -4.27 0.35 -17.42
CA SER A 54 -4.88 1.62 -17.80
C SER A 54 -6.40 1.53 -17.64
N ALA A 55 -6.98 2.50 -16.94
CA ALA A 55 -8.40 2.65 -16.66
C ALA A 55 -8.87 4.04 -17.09
N GLY A 56 -9.11 4.21 -18.39
CA GLY A 56 -9.46 5.51 -18.97
C GLY A 56 -8.34 6.54 -18.80
N SER A 57 -8.61 7.59 -18.02
CA SER A 57 -7.63 8.64 -17.68
C SER A 57 -6.84 8.35 -16.40
N SER A 58 -6.94 7.13 -15.86
CA SER A 58 -6.29 6.72 -14.61
C SER A 58 -5.48 5.46 -14.81
N LEU A 59 -4.46 5.26 -13.98
CA LEU A 59 -3.72 4.02 -13.84
C LEU A 59 -4.18 3.32 -12.57
N LYS A 60 -4.69 2.11 -12.72
CA LYS A 60 -5.03 1.22 -11.61
C LYS A 60 -3.84 0.31 -11.33
N ILE A 61 -3.32 0.35 -10.11
CA ILE A 61 -2.26 -0.55 -9.65
C ILE A 61 -2.80 -1.35 -8.47
N THR A 62 -2.70 -2.66 -8.54
CA THR A 62 -3.10 -3.58 -7.48
C THR A 62 -1.88 -4.36 -7.02
N VAL A 63 -1.60 -4.33 -5.71
CA VAL A 63 -0.54 -5.13 -5.07
C VAL A 63 -1.21 -6.07 -4.09
N GLU A 64 -1.05 -7.37 -4.32
CA GLU A 64 -1.66 -8.42 -3.51
C GLU A 64 -0.61 -9.32 -2.90
N ASP A 65 -0.82 -9.72 -1.65
CA ASP A 65 -0.08 -10.79 -1.00
C ASP A 65 -1.04 -11.83 -0.44
N ASN A 66 -0.60 -13.08 -0.37
CA ASN A 66 -1.34 -14.18 0.27
C ASN A 66 -0.81 -14.49 1.69
N GLY A 67 -0.28 -13.47 2.38
CA GLY A 67 0.27 -13.61 3.71
C GLY A 67 -0.79 -13.78 4.80
N GLN A 68 -0.39 -13.54 6.06
CA GLN A 68 -1.28 -13.72 7.22
C GLN A 68 -2.52 -12.79 7.25
N GLY A 69 -2.55 -11.73 6.44
CA GLY A 69 -3.58 -10.70 6.47
C GLY A 69 -3.73 -9.99 7.83
N MET A 70 -4.80 -9.21 7.94
CA MET A 70 -5.13 -8.39 9.11
C MET A 70 -6.46 -8.82 9.73
N THR A 71 -6.63 -8.59 11.04
CA THR A 71 -7.97 -8.69 11.66
C THR A 71 -8.82 -7.49 11.25
N PRO A 72 -10.16 -7.59 11.33
CA PRO A 72 -11.05 -6.46 11.07
C PRO A 72 -10.68 -5.21 11.88
N GLU A 73 -10.31 -5.38 13.15
CA GLU A 73 -9.94 -4.28 14.04
C GLU A 73 -8.64 -3.60 13.59
N THR A 74 -7.67 -4.38 13.13
CA THR A 74 -6.40 -3.87 12.61
C THR A 74 -6.62 -3.12 11.29
N LEU A 75 -7.44 -3.66 10.39
CA LEU A 75 -7.78 -3.03 9.12
C LEU A 75 -8.55 -1.71 9.34
N GLU A 76 -9.53 -1.70 10.23
CA GLU A 76 -10.27 -0.49 10.59
C GLU A 76 -9.36 0.58 11.20
N ALA A 77 -8.47 0.21 12.12
CA ALA A 77 -7.50 1.14 12.69
C ALA A 77 -6.57 1.73 11.61
N LEU A 78 -6.13 0.91 10.65
CA LEU A 78 -5.33 1.35 9.50
C LEU A 78 -6.12 2.31 8.61
N LYS A 79 -7.35 1.97 8.22
CA LYS A 79 -8.21 2.83 7.38
C LYS A 79 -8.47 4.18 8.04
N LYS A 80 -8.80 4.18 9.34
CA LYS A 80 -8.93 5.41 10.13
C LYS A 80 -7.65 6.23 10.07
N ARG A 81 -6.48 5.62 10.30
CA ARG A 81 -5.16 6.27 10.22
C ARG A 81 -4.90 6.99 8.89
N LEU A 82 -5.28 6.37 7.77
CA LEU A 82 -5.11 6.98 6.44
C LEU A 82 -6.04 8.17 6.23
N ASN A 83 -7.22 8.15 6.84
CA ASN A 83 -8.18 9.24 6.76
C ASN A 83 -7.87 10.41 7.70
N PHE A 84 -7.04 10.23 8.73
CA PHE A 84 -6.66 11.33 9.62
C PHE A 84 -5.85 12.40 8.90
N GLN A 85 -6.17 13.66 9.17
CA GLN A 85 -5.32 14.75 8.75
C GLN A 85 -4.02 14.75 9.56
N LYS A 86 -2.92 15.13 8.92
CA LYS A 86 -1.60 15.24 9.57
C LYS A 86 -1.63 16.07 10.87
N ARG A 87 -2.55 17.05 10.98
CA ARG A 87 -2.78 17.84 12.20
C ARG A 87 -3.37 17.02 13.35
N GLU A 88 -4.43 16.27 13.10
CA GLU A 88 -5.09 15.43 14.12
C GLU A 88 -4.13 14.36 14.66
N LEU A 89 -3.25 13.83 13.80
CA LEU A 89 -2.23 12.87 14.21
C LEU A 89 -1.18 13.51 15.13
N ILE A 90 -0.76 14.76 14.86
CA ILE A 90 0.17 15.51 15.74
C ILE A 90 -0.48 15.80 17.09
N GLU A 91 -1.78 16.13 17.12
CA GLU A 91 -2.53 16.34 18.36
C GLU A 91 -2.61 15.06 19.20
N GLN A 92 -2.91 13.90 18.59
CA GLN A 92 -2.89 12.60 19.29
C GLN A 92 -1.49 12.23 19.83
N MET A 93 -0.43 12.51 19.07
CA MET A 93 0.95 12.35 19.56
C MET A 93 1.25 13.26 20.75
N ALA A 94 0.77 14.52 20.72
CA ALA A 94 0.94 15.48 21.80
C ALA A 94 0.14 15.11 23.06
N LEU A 95 -0.96 14.36 22.89
CA LEU A 95 -1.76 13.79 23.98
C LEU A 95 -1.15 12.52 24.59
N GLY A 96 0.00 12.07 24.09
CA GLY A 96 0.72 10.90 24.63
C GLY A 96 0.08 9.56 24.26
N GLU A 97 -0.81 9.53 23.26
CA GLU A 97 -1.36 8.27 22.76
C GLU A 97 -0.27 7.48 22.02
N GLU A 98 -0.09 6.21 22.38
CA GLU A 98 0.80 5.31 21.64
C GLU A 98 0.26 5.12 20.23
N ILE A 99 0.91 5.73 19.23
CA ILE A 99 0.64 5.43 17.84
C ILE A 99 1.35 4.12 17.49
N PRO A 100 0.61 3.04 17.18
CA PRO A 100 1.25 1.80 16.76
C PRO A 100 2.15 2.08 15.56
N SER A 101 3.39 1.57 15.58
CA SER A 101 4.32 1.68 14.46
C SER A 101 3.85 0.92 13.21
N ALA A 102 2.82 0.08 13.36
CA ALA A 102 2.14 -0.61 12.27
C ALA A 102 1.47 0.39 11.30
N GLY A 103 1.77 0.27 10.01
CA GLY A 103 1.15 1.08 8.96
C GLY A 103 1.90 2.36 8.56
N ILE A 104 3.06 2.67 9.14
CA ILE A 104 3.89 3.84 8.77
C ILE A 104 4.20 3.85 7.25
N GLY A 105 4.50 2.68 6.68
CA GLY A 105 4.81 2.55 5.25
C GLY A 105 3.66 2.98 4.34
N LEU A 106 2.45 2.46 4.58
CA LEU A 106 1.25 2.81 3.81
C LEU A 106 0.81 4.25 4.06
N PHE A 107 0.90 4.72 5.31
CA PHE A 107 0.61 6.11 5.64
C PHE A 107 1.52 7.09 4.90
N ASN A 108 2.82 6.78 4.76
CA ASN A 108 3.75 7.61 4.00
C ASN A 108 3.42 7.63 2.50
N VAL A 109 3.02 6.48 1.93
CA VAL A 109 2.57 6.42 0.53
C VAL A 109 1.31 7.27 0.36
N TYR A 110 0.29 7.07 1.20
CA TYR A 110 -0.95 7.82 1.14
C TYR A 110 -0.74 9.32 1.30
N SER A 111 0.01 9.73 2.32
CA SER A 111 0.32 11.15 2.57
C SER A 111 1.03 11.80 1.38
N ARG A 112 1.95 11.07 0.74
CA ARG A 112 2.67 11.57 -0.44
C ARG A 112 1.75 11.67 -1.65
N LEU A 113 0.88 10.69 -1.88
CA LEU A 113 -0.11 10.75 -2.95
C LEU A 113 -1.10 11.90 -2.73
N LYS A 114 -1.53 12.14 -1.48
CA LYS A 114 -2.36 13.29 -1.10
C LYS A 114 -1.70 14.63 -1.42
N LEU A 115 -0.40 14.76 -1.14
CA LEU A 115 0.35 15.98 -1.47
C LEU A 115 0.51 16.21 -2.98
N LEU A 116 0.62 15.16 -3.78
CA LEU A 116 0.85 15.26 -5.22
C LEU A 116 -0.44 15.36 -6.03
N TYR A 117 -1.46 14.59 -5.66
CA TYR A 117 -2.69 14.44 -6.43
C TYR A 117 -3.91 15.09 -5.78
N GLY A 118 -3.83 15.52 -4.51
CA GLY A 118 -4.98 16.04 -3.77
C GLY A 118 -6.04 14.95 -3.61
N ASP A 119 -7.29 15.25 -3.95
CA ASP A 119 -8.40 14.29 -3.93
C ASP A 119 -8.56 13.50 -5.25
N ARG A 120 -7.62 13.65 -6.20
CA ARG A 120 -7.71 13.01 -7.53
C ARG A 120 -7.24 11.56 -7.57
N PHE A 121 -6.76 11.03 -6.45
CA PHE A 121 -6.32 9.63 -6.32
C PHE A 121 -7.21 8.90 -5.33
N ASP A 122 -7.23 7.57 -5.45
CA ASP A 122 -7.85 6.70 -4.46
C ASP A 122 -6.87 5.60 -4.02
N MET A 123 -7.04 5.14 -2.79
CA MET A 123 -6.31 4.01 -2.20
C MET A 123 -7.28 3.17 -1.38
N ASP A 124 -7.57 1.95 -1.84
CA ASP A 124 -8.32 0.97 -1.06
C ASP A 124 -7.40 -0.14 -0.53
N ILE A 125 -7.72 -0.60 0.67
CA ILE A 125 -7.00 -1.69 1.33
C ILE A 125 -8.04 -2.71 1.75
N GLN A 126 -7.85 -3.94 1.30
CA GLN A 126 -8.65 -5.09 1.66
C GLN A 126 -7.74 -6.13 2.30
N SER A 127 -8.19 -6.74 3.38
CA SER A 127 -7.42 -7.79 4.03
C SER A 127 -8.33 -8.67 4.86
N GLU A 128 -8.04 -9.97 4.85
CA GLU A 128 -8.70 -10.95 5.68
C GLU A 128 -7.64 -11.83 6.32
N ARG A 129 -7.79 -12.07 7.63
CA ARG A 129 -6.87 -12.91 8.39
C ARG A 129 -6.77 -14.30 7.76
N GLY A 130 -5.56 -14.70 7.39
CA GLY A 130 -5.24 -15.96 6.74
C GLY A 130 -5.45 -15.98 5.22
N ARG A 131 -5.93 -14.89 4.60
CA ARG A 131 -6.09 -14.79 3.13
C ARG A 131 -5.18 -13.76 2.48
N GLY A 132 -4.56 -12.89 3.28
CA GLY A 132 -3.58 -11.90 2.81
C GLY A 132 -4.14 -10.49 2.72
N THR A 133 -3.52 -9.66 1.89
CA THR A 133 -3.81 -8.23 1.76
C THR A 133 -3.80 -7.83 0.29
N SER A 134 -4.75 -6.97 -0.09
CA SER A 134 -4.80 -6.30 -1.39
C SER A 134 -4.78 -4.80 -1.16
N VAL A 135 -3.86 -4.12 -1.84
CA VAL A 135 -3.76 -2.65 -1.87
C VAL A 135 -3.98 -2.20 -3.30
N GLU A 136 -5.03 -1.43 -3.51
CA GLU A 136 -5.40 -0.88 -4.81
C GLU A 136 -5.14 0.63 -4.82
N LEU A 137 -4.46 1.11 -5.85
CA LEU A 137 -4.21 2.51 -6.12
C LEU A 137 -4.89 2.89 -7.43
N LEU A 138 -5.66 3.96 -7.41
CA LEU A 138 -6.17 4.61 -8.61
C LEU A 138 -5.51 5.98 -8.73
N LEU A 139 -4.60 6.12 -9.70
CA LEU A 139 -3.81 7.32 -9.89
C LEU A 139 -4.24 8.03 -11.18
N PRO A 140 -4.41 9.35 -11.22
CA PRO A 140 -4.67 10.04 -12.47
C PRO A 140 -3.42 9.97 -13.37
N VAL A 141 -3.61 9.69 -14.66
CA VAL A 141 -2.52 9.74 -15.64
C VAL A 141 -2.29 11.19 -16.04
N GLU A 142 -1.15 11.74 -15.64
CA GLU A 142 -0.68 13.01 -16.20
C GLU A 142 -0.06 12.72 -17.57
N LYS A 143 -0.72 13.20 -18.63
CA LYS A 143 -0.12 13.22 -19.96
C LYS A 143 1.02 14.24 -19.94
N THR A 144 2.22 13.79 -20.30
CA THR A 144 3.35 14.69 -20.58
C THR A 144 3.10 15.44 -21.88
#